data_AF-A0A962RLB6-F1
#
_entry.id   AF-A0A962RLB6-F1
#
_cell.length_a   1.000
_cell.length_b   1.000
_cell.length_c   1.000
_cell.angle_alpha   90.00
_cell.angle_beta   90.00
_cell.angle_gamma   90.00
#
_symmetry.space_group_name_H-M   'P 1'
#
loop_
_entity.id
_entity.type
_entity.pdbx_description
1 polymer ?
#
loop_
_entity_poly.entity_id
_entity_poly.type
_entity_poly.pdbx_seq_one_letter_code
_entity_poly.pdbx_strand_id
1 'polypeptide(L)'
;IFCGFAYADVPDCGMSMVVVTDDDQSAAEQVARELSERAWQLREQLFKRELIHSVDSGLARAFEIAQGAQKPICLLEHADRLNDSTYTLRALIERGIDAVYSPFMFDPQSAERCIEVGAGARIHLQLAGKTSPQAGGPIATEAEVLWAGQKRITVSGPLYTGADKDLGACALVRIGGVLVSLISVQWSAIDLDCFTEFGLDPADFRYILLRSKTHFRHVYEPLCEAVIIIDTPDWGPADLSRLPYQHADRSAWPLAQEVTSS
;
A
#
# COMPACT_ATOMS: atom_id res chain seq x y z
N ILE A 1 22.74 -10.83 -3.88
CA ILE A 1 22.29 -9.97 -2.75
C ILE A 1 20.84 -10.31 -2.47
N PHE A 2 20.50 -10.66 -1.23
CA PHE A 2 19.13 -10.85 -0.78
C PHE A 2 18.83 -9.75 0.24
N CYS A 3 17.85 -8.89 -0.04
CA CYS A 3 17.54 -7.73 0.82
C CYS A 3 16.78 -8.09 2.11
N GLY A 4 16.47 -9.37 2.33
CA GLY A 4 15.66 -9.84 3.45
C GLY A 4 14.18 -9.49 3.29
N PHE A 5 13.39 -9.88 4.28
CA PHE A 5 12.00 -9.48 4.43
C PHE A 5 11.84 -8.87 5.81
N ALA A 6 11.83 -7.54 5.88
CA ALA A 6 11.89 -6.82 7.14
C ALA A 6 10.80 -7.26 8.13
N TYR A 7 9.62 -7.63 7.64
CA TYR A 7 8.47 -8.02 8.47
C TYR A 7 8.52 -9.47 8.99
N ALA A 8 9.58 -10.23 8.68
CA ALA A 8 9.76 -11.57 9.23
C ALA A 8 10.41 -11.49 10.63
N ASP A 9 9.71 -11.99 11.63
CA ASP A 9 10.25 -12.12 12.98
C ASP A 9 11.08 -13.40 13.10
N VAL A 10 12.31 -13.36 12.55
CA VAL A 10 13.26 -14.49 12.54
C VAL A 10 14.68 -14.02 12.86
N PRO A 11 15.54 -14.88 13.43
CA PRO A 11 16.90 -14.50 13.82
C PRO A 11 17.76 -13.97 12.67
N ASP A 12 17.58 -14.54 11.47
CA ASP A 12 18.34 -14.19 10.27
C ASP A 12 17.74 -13.00 9.48
N CYS A 13 16.88 -12.20 10.12
CA CYS A 13 16.26 -11.05 9.46
C CYS A 13 17.31 -9.98 9.12
N GLY A 14 17.58 -9.80 7.81
CA GLY A 14 18.52 -8.80 7.33
C GLY A 14 18.93 -9.03 5.88
N MET A 15 19.90 -8.24 5.42
CA MET A 15 20.48 -8.40 4.09
C MET A 15 21.53 -9.52 4.12
N SER A 16 21.50 -10.41 3.14
CA SER A 16 22.45 -11.52 2.99
C SER A 16 23.21 -11.45 1.66
N MET A 17 24.50 -11.76 1.71
CA MET A 17 25.37 -11.86 0.53
C MET A 17 25.66 -13.32 0.22
N VAL A 18 25.41 -13.74 -1.01
CA VAL A 18 25.82 -15.06 -1.52
C VAL A 18 26.71 -14.82 -2.71
N VAL A 19 27.91 -15.38 -2.67
CA VAL A 19 28.93 -15.27 -3.71
C VAL A 19 29.33 -16.68 -4.12
N VAL A 20 29.46 -16.89 -5.42
CA VAL A 20 29.86 -18.17 -6.02
C VAL A 20 31.12 -17.92 -6.84
N THR A 21 32.14 -18.75 -6.62
CA THR A 21 33.44 -18.73 -7.32
C THR A 21 33.82 -20.13 -7.77
N ASP A 22 34.77 -20.22 -8.71
CA ASP A 22 35.32 -21.50 -9.18
C ASP A 22 36.45 -21.95 -8.25
N ASP A 23 36.10 -22.77 -7.24
CA ASP A 23 37.03 -23.37 -6.26
C ASP A 23 37.94 -22.35 -5.53
N ASP A 24 37.49 -21.09 -5.41
CA ASP A 24 38.21 -20.02 -4.70
C ASP A 24 37.35 -19.44 -3.57
N GLN A 25 37.36 -20.15 -2.45
CA GLN A 25 36.64 -19.74 -1.23
C GLN A 25 37.12 -18.38 -0.70
N SER A 26 38.42 -18.08 -0.81
CA SER A 26 38.98 -16.83 -0.29
C SER A 26 38.47 -15.62 -1.07
N ALA A 27 38.40 -15.73 -2.40
CA ALA A 27 37.81 -14.69 -3.23
C ALA A 27 36.30 -14.51 -2.95
N ALA A 28 35.57 -15.62 -2.74
CA ALA A 28 34.14 -15.55 -2.41
C ALA A 28 33.90 -14.79 -1.10
N GLU A 29 34.66 -15.11 -0.05
CA GLU A 29 34.57 -14.45 1.26
C GLU A 29 34.96 -12.98 1.19
N GLN A 30 36.00 -12.65 0.42
CA GLN A 30 36.42 -11.26 0.23
C GLN A 30 35.30 -10.42 -0.39
N VAL A 31 34.73 -10.89 -1.51
CA VAL A 31 33.65 -10.16 -2.19
C VAL A 31 32.40 -10.07 -1.31
N ALA A 32 32.04 -11.16 -0.59
CA ALA A 32 30.91 -11.15 0.32
C ALA A 32 31.10 -10.10 1.44
N ARG A 33 32.31 -9.99 1.99
CA ARG A 33 32.65 -8.97 3.00
C ARG A 33 32.57 -7.56 2.43
N GLU A 34 33.17 -7.31 1.28
CA GLU A 34 33.15 -5.98 0.62
C GLU A 34 31.72 -5.52 0.34
N LEU A 35 30.85 -6.40 -0.17
CA LEU A 35 29.44 -6.09 -0.41
C LEU A 35 28.68 -5.84 0.88
N SER A 36 28.94 -6.63 1.93
CA SER A 36 28.30 -6.48 3.24
C SER A 36 28.68 -5.16 3.91
N GLU A 37 29.97 -4.81 3.89
CA GLU A 37 30.49 -3.54 4.42
C GLU A 37 29.89 -2.35 3.67
N ARG A 38 29.81 -2.44 2.33
CA ARG A 38 29.20 -1.39 1.52
C ARG A 38 27.71 -1.21 1.81
N ALA A 39 26.96 -2.31 1.95
CA ALA A 39 25.56 -2.24 2.33
C ALA A 39 25.38 -1.60 3.72
N TRP A 40 26.24 -1.96 4.67
CA TRP A 40 26.24 -1.37 6.00
C TRP A 40 26.55 0.13 5.98
N GLN A 41 27.55 0.58 5.20
CA GLN A 41 27.87 2.00 5.04
C GLN A 41 26.72 2.79 4.42
N LEU A 42 25.96 2.18 3.51
CA LEU A 42 24.84 2.82 2.82
C LEU A 42 23.50 2.70 3.57
N ARG A 43 23.43 2.01 4.72
CA ARG A 43 22.16 1.66 5.39
C ARG A 43 21.21 2.85 5.61
N GLU A 44 21.75 4.01 6.01
CA GLU A 44 20.96 5.23 6.23
C GLU A 44 20.47 5.84 4.91
N GLN A 45 21.30 5.82 3.86
CA GLN A 45 20.91 6.30 2.53
C GLN A 45 19.85 5.41 1.87
N LEU A 46 19.88 4.10 2.19
CA LEU A 46 18.87 3.14 1.77
C LEU A 46 17.53 3.35 2.50
N PHE A 47 17.53 4.01 3.66
CA PHE A 47 16.32 4.34 4.40
C PHE A 47 16.01 5.84 4.41
N LYS A 48 15.27 6.26 3.39
CA LYS A 48 14.84 7.65 3.19
C LYS A 48 13.65 8.02 4.08
N ARG A 49 13.89 8.16 5.39
CA ARG A 49 12.89 8.51 6.41
C ARG A 49 12.13 9.79 6.09
N GLU A 50 12.81 10.75 5.47
CA GLU A 50 12.28 12.07 5.12
C GLU A 50 11.16 12.02 4.07
N LEU A 51 11.03 10.92 3.33
CA LEU A 51 9.99 10.72 2.33
C LEU A 51 8.71 10.09 2.91
N ILE A 52 8.73 9.73 4.19
CA ILE A 52 7.64 9.02 4.85
C ILE A 52 6.86 9.99 5.74
N HIS A 53 5.57 10.10 5.45
CA HIS A 53 4.67 11.02 6.13
C HIS A 53 3.71 10.28 7.08
N SER A 54 3.22 10.98 8.10
CA SER A 54 2.00 10.56 8.80
C SER A 54 0.79 10.86 7.91
N VAL A 55 -0.40 10.38 8.29
CA VAL A 55 -1.65 10.70 7.57
C VAL A 55 -1.82 12.22 7.45
N ASP A 56 -1.63 12.96 8.54
CA ASP A 56 -1.84 14.40 8.56
C ASP A 56 -0.80 15.16 7.72
N SER A 57 0.49 14.87 7.89
CA SER A 57 1.54 15.57 7.14
C SER A 57 1.53 15.20 5.65
N GLY A 58 1.17 13.95 5.34
CA GLY A 58 1.05 13.46 3.97
C GLY A 58 -0.11 14.11 3.23
N LEU A 59 -1.29 14.16 3.87
CA LEU A 59 -2.45 14.85 3.29
C LEU A 59 -2.19 16.36 3.13
N ALA A 60 -1.58 17.01 4.12
CA ALA A 60 -1.21 18.43 4.01
C ALA A 60 -0.29 18.67 2.81
N ARG A 61 0.75 17.84 2.64
CA ARG A 61 1.66 17.94 1.50
C ARG A 61 0.97 17.67 0.16
N ALA A 62 0.10 16.66 0.11
CA ALA A 62 -0.66 16.34 -1.10
C ALA A 62 -1.55 17.51 -1.52
N PHE A 63 -2.25 18.13 -0.56
CA PHE A 63 -3.14 19.26 -0.82
C PHE A 63 -2.40 20.50 -1.31
N GLU A 64 -1.19 20.74 -0.80
CA GLU A 64 -0.30 21.81 -1.27
C GLU A 64 0.06 21.60 -2.75
N ILE A 65 0.56 20.41 -3.11
CA ILE A 65 0.95 20.09 -4.50
C ILE A 65 -0.28 20.16 -5.43
N ALA A 66 -1.42 19.68 -4.96
CA ALA A 66 -2.64 19.61 -5.74
C ALA A 66 -3.25 20.99 -6.09
N GLN A 67 -2.74 22.12 -5.57
CA GLN A 67 -3.20 23.46 -5.95
C GLN A 67 -2.78 23.87 -7.38
N GLY A 68 -1.67 23.31 -7.88
CA GLY A 68 -1.14 23.60 -9.22
C GLY A 68 -1.00 22.37 -10.12
N ALA A 69 -1.35 21.18 -9.63
CA ALA A 69 -1.23 19.94 -10.36
C ALA A 69 -2.26 19.83 -11.50
N GLN A 70 -1.84 19.25 -12.63
CA GLN A 70 -2.73 18.88 -13.74
C GLN A 70 -3.03 17.37 -13.76
N LYS A 71 -2.30 16.60 -12.95
CA LYS A 71 -2.42 15.15 -12.79
C LYS A 71 -2.85 14.81 -11.36
N PRO A 72 -3.42 13.62 -11.12
CA PRO A 72 -3.75 13.16 -9.78
C PRO A 72 -2.51 13.12 -8.86
N ILE A 73 -2.75 13.26 -7.56
CA ILE A 73 -1.75 12.93 -6.53
C ILE A 73 -2.00 11.51 -6.05
N CYS A 74 -0.98 10.67 -6.08
CA CYS A 74 -1.04 9.33 -5.48
C CYS A 74 -0.74 9.43 -3.98
N LEU A 75 -1.71 9.04 -3.16
CA LEU A 75 -1.55 8.83 -1.72
C LEU A 75 -1.25 7.34 -1.55
N LEU A 76 -0.01 7.01 -1.22
CA LEU A 76 0.40 5.62 -1.03
C LEU A 76 0.38 5.29 0.47
N GLU A 77 -0.63 4.57 0.90
CA GLU A 77 -0.67 3.97 2.23
C GLU A 77 0.29 2.78 2.27
N HIS A 78 1.48 3.04 2.81
CA HIS A 78 2.65 2.18 2.70
C HIS A 78 2.53 0.92 3.55
N ALA A 79 1.92 1.03 4.73
CA ALA A 79 1.95 -0.04 5.72
C ALA A 79 1.03 -1.22 5.37
N ASP A 80 0.03 -0.98 4.53
CA ASP A 80 -0.99 -1.97 4.20
C ASP A 80 -0.61 -2.83 2.99
N ARG A 81 -0.76 -4.14 3.16
CA ARG A 81 -0.63 -5.15 2.11
C ARG A 81 -1.85 -6.06 1.96
N LEU A 82 -2.84 -5.92 2.83
CA LEU A 82 -4.14 -6.60 2.76
C LEU A 82 -5.22 -5.72 2.12
N ASN A 83 -4.87 -4.50 1.72
CA ASN A 83 -5.75 -3.60 0.98
C ASN A 83 -7.03 -3.20 1.74
N ASP A 84 -7.05 -3.25 3.07
CA ASP A 84 -8.22 -2.91 3.88
C ASP A 84 -7.98 -1.87 4.98
N SER A 85 -6.77 -1.33 5.13
CA SER A 85 -6.50 -0.25 6.08
C SER A 85 -7.32 1.00 5.79
N THR A 86 -7.86 1.59 6.86
CA THR A 86 -8.85 2.65 6.75
C THR A 86 -8.34 4.04 7.14
N TYR A 87 -7.12 4.18 7.65
CA TYR A 87 -6.64 5.44 8.24
C TYR A 87 -6.72 6.63 7.27
N THR A 88 -6.09 6.52 6.10
CA THR A 88 -6.07 7.61 5.12
C THR A 88 -7.44 7.83 4.51
N LEU A 89 -8.16 6.74 4.20
CA LEU A 89 -9.51 6.80 3.64
C LEU A 89 -10.49 7.51 4.59
N ARG A 90 -10.44 7.18 5.88
CA ARG A 90 -11.25 7.80 6.94
C ARG A 90 -10.98 9.30 7.00
N ALA A 91 -9.71 9.70 7.02
CA ALA A 91 -9.34 11.11 7.04
C ALA A 91 -9.82 11.88 5.80
N LEU A 92 -9.79 11.27 4.61
CA LEU A 92 -10.31 11.89 3.38
C LEU A 92 -11.84 12.06 3.42
N ILE A 93 -12.56 11.04 3.91
CA ILE A 93 -14.02 11.09 4.07
C ILE A 93 -14.42 12.15 5.11
N GLU A 94 -13.81 12.14 6.29
CA GLU A 94 -14.12 13.06 7.40
C GLU A 94 -13.83 14.52 7.03
N ARG A 95 -12.83 14.77 6.19
CA ARG A 95 -12.51 16.11 5.66
C ARG A 95 -13.36 16.53 4.46
N GLY A 96 -14.23 15.64 3.96
CA GLY A 96 -15.08 15.92 2.79
C GLY A 96 -14.28 16.19 1.52
N ILE A 97 -13.20 15.43 1.29
CA ILE A 97 -12.37 15.63 0.09
C ILE A 97 -13.07 15.04 -1.14
N ASP A 98 -13.12 15.84 -2.20
CA ASP A 98 -13.71 15.48 -3.48
C ASP A 98 -12.70 14.91 -4.49
N ALA A 99 -13.23 14.22 -5.50
CA ALA A 99 -12.49 13.61 -6.59
C ALA A 99 -11.39 12.64 -6.10
N VAL A 100 -11.75 11.77 -5.16
CA VAL A 100 -10.86 10.73 -4.61
C VAL A 100 -11.28 9.37 -5.14
N TYR A 101 -10.32 8.52 -5.50
CA TYR A 101 -10.56 7.09 -5.72
C TYR A 101 -9.66 6.21 -4.86
N SER A 102 -10.25 5.23 -4.18
CA SER A 102 -9.56 4.17 -3.45
C SER A 102 -9.87 2.81 -4.10
N PRO A 103 -9.06 2.35 -5.06
CA PRO A 103 -9.30 1.11 -5.77
C PRO A 103 -9.08 -0.15 -4.91
N PHE A 104 -9.78 -1.22 -5.28
CA PHE A 104 -9.52 -2.60 -4.88
C PHE A 104 -9.36 -2.78 -3.37
N MET A 105 -10.24 -2.13 -2.61
CA MET A 105 -10.30 -2.27 -1.17
C MET A 105 -10.88 -3.65 -0.80
N PHE A 106 -10.16 -4.41 0.01
CA PHE A 106 -10.58 -5.74 0.40
C PHE A 106 -11.66 -5.66 1.48
N ASP A 107 -12.90 -5.93 1.09
CA ASP A 107 -14.04 -6.00 2.01
C ASP A 107 -15.13 -6.92 1.45
N PRO A 108 -14.96 -8.26 1.58
CA PRO A 108 -15.91 -9.23 1.06
C PRO A 108 -17.35 -9.00 1.53
N GLN A 109 -17.53 -8.68 2.82
CA GLN A 109 -18.85 -8.49 3.42
C GLN A 109 -19.58 -7.29 2.84
N SER A 110 -18.89 -6.16 2.68
CA SER A 110 -19.52 -4.98 2.09
C SER A 110 -19.78 -5.16 0.59
N ALA A 111 -18.89 -5.85 -0.14
CA ALA A 111 -19.09 -6.17 -1.55
C ALA A 111 -20.33 -7.06 -1.76
N GLU A 112 -20.47 -8.14 -0.99
CA GLU A 112 -21.64 -9.02 -1.00
C GLU A 112 -22.91 -8.25 -0.66
N ARG A 113 -22.87 -7.41 0.38
CA ARG A 113 -24.01 -6.58 0.76
C ARG A 113 -24.43 -5.62 -0.36
N CYS A 114 -23.48 -5.04 -1.09
CA CYS A 114 -23.77 -4.18 -2.24
C CYS A 114 -24.43 -4.96 -3.38
N ILE A 115 -24.03 -6.22 -3.61
CA ILE A 115 -24.67 -7.10 -4.61
C ILE A 115 -26.12 -7.39 -4.21
N GLU A 116 -26.38 -7.69 -2.93
CA GLU A 116 -27.73 -7.99 -2.45
C GLU A 116 -28.72 -6.84 -2.65
N VAL A 117 -28.27 -5.60 -2.42
CA VAL A 117 -29.14 -4.41 -2.51
C VAL A 117 -29.23 -3.85 -3.93
N GLY A 118 -28.22 -4.13 -4.77
CA GLY A 118 -28.14 -3.67 -6.15
C GLY A 118 -27.65 -2.24 -6.33
N ALA A 119 -27.27 -1.91 -7.57
CA ALA A 119 -26.88 -0.57 -7.96
C ALA A 119 -28.04 0.44 -7.83
N GLY A 120 -27.72 1.68 -7.47
CA GLY A 120 -28.67 2.76 -7.17
C GLY A 120 -29.14 2.80 -5.71
N ALA A 121 -28.86 1.78 -4.90
CA ALA A 121 -29.19 1.77 -3.49
C ALA A 121 -28.26 2.67 -2.66
N ARG A 122 -28.81 3.29 -1.61
CA ARG A 122 -28.03 3.90 -0.52
C ARG A 122 -28.07 3.01 0.70
N ILE A 123 -26.91 2.69 1.25
CA ILE A 123 -26.78 1.74 2.35
C ILE A 123 -25.78 2.22 3.39
N HIS A 124 -26.00 1.82 4.64
CA HIS A 124 -25.02 1.99 5.69
C HIS A 124 -24.06 0.79 5.67
N LEU A 125 -22.76 1.07 5.65
CA LEU A 125 -21.68 0.08 5.65
C LEU A 125 -20.79 0.24 6.88
N GLN A 126 -20.20 -0.88 7.29
CA GLN A 126 -18.99 -0.91 8.09
C GLN A 126 -17.85 -1.24 7.11
N LEU A 127 -17.25 -0.20 6.54
CA LEU A 127 -16.35 -0.31 5.40
C LEU A 127 -14.92 -0.68 5.86
N ALA A 128 -14.42 -1.81 5.35
CA ALA A 128 -13.06 -2.32 5.47
C ALA A 128 -12.50 -2.34 6.91
N GLY A 129 -11.18 -2.44 7.08
CA GLY A 129 -10.52 -2.48 8.39
C GLY A 129 -10.92 -3.67 9.25
N LYS A 130 -11.14 -4.83 8.62
CA LYS A 130 -11.69 -6.05 9.24
C LYS A 130 -10.65 -7.17 9.34
N THR A 131 -9.57 -7.10 8.58
CA THR A 131 -8.56 -8.17 8.53
C THR A 131 -7.69 -8.23 9.78
N SER A 132 -7.53 -7.10 10.45
CA SER A 132 -6.55 -6.92 11.52
C SER A 132 -6.95 -5.79 12.47
N PRO A 133 -6.70 -5.91 13.79
CA PRO A 133 -6.83 -4.79 14.73
C PRO A 133 -6.00 -3.55 14.36
N GLN A 134 -4.91 -3.75 13.60
CA GLN A 134 -4.00 -2.70 13.14
C GLN A 134 -4.48 -1.99 11.87
N ALA A 135 -5.54 -2.46 11.21
CA ALA A 135 -6.04 -1.89 9.95
C ALA A 135 -6.89 -0.61 10.13
N GLY A 136 -6.90 -0.01 11.33
CA GLY A 136 -7.65 1.22 11.64
C GLY A 136 -9.14 1.03 11.91
N GLY A 137 -9.63 -0.22 11.84
CA GLY A 137 -11.02 -0.59 12.11
C GLY A 137 -12.01 -0.10 11.04
N PRO A 138 -13.25 -0.61 11.03
CA PRO A 138 -14.23 -0.25 10.01
C PRO A 138 -14.67 1.21 10.05
N ILE A 139 -14.95 1.78 8.87
CA ILE A 139 -15.56 3.12 8.75
C ILE A 139 -17.08 2.94 8.66
N ALA A 140 -17.80 3.43 9.67
CA ALA A 140 -19.26 3.52 9.62
C ALA A 140 -19.64 4.68 8.68
N THR A 141 -20.29 4.39 7.55
CA THR A 141 -20.61 5.40 6.54
C THR A 141 -21.84 5.04 5.72
N GLU A 142 -22.53 6.05 5.17
CA GLU A 142 -23.54 5.87 4.14
C GLU A 142 -22.87 5.90 2.77
N ALA A 143 -23.18 4.91 1.93
CA ALA A 143 -22.62 4.78 0.59
C ALA A 143 -23.73 4.57 -0.45
N GLU A 144 -23.57 5.19 -1.61
CA GLU A 144 -24.36 4.90 -2.80
C GLU A 144 -23.67 3.80 -3.62
N VAL A 145 -24.39 2.74 -3.96
CA VAL A 145 -23.88 1.65 -4.80
C VAL A 145 -23.98 2.08 -6.26
N LEU A 146 -22.86 2.36 -6.92
CA LEU A 146 -22.83 2.72 -8.33
C LEU A 146 -22.85 1.49 -9.24
N TRP A 147 -22.20 0.42 -8.79
CA TRP A 147 -22.13 -0.86 -9.49
C TRP A 147 -21.91 -1.98 -8.46
N ALA A 148 -22.46 -3.17 -8.70
CA ALA A 148 -22.16 -4.36 -7.89
C ALA A 148 -22.34 -5.64 -8.73
N GLY A 149 -21.44 -6.60 -8.55
CA GLY A 149 -21.50 -7.88 -9.27
C GLY A 149 -20.25 -8.73 -9.08
N GLN A 150 -20.26 -9.91 -9.69
CA GLN A 150 -19.06 -10.74 -9.79
C GLN A 150 -18.14 -10.19 -10.87
N LYS A 151 -16.82 -10.17 -10.65
CA LYS A 151 -15.87 -9.64 -11.62
C LYS A 151 -14.63 -10.52 -11.77
N ARG A 152 -14.32 -10.86 -13.02
CA ARG A 152 -13.03 -11.41 -13.45
C ARG A 152 -12.38 -10.44 -14.42
N ILE A 153 -11.07 -10.28 -14.32
CA ILE A 153 -10.29 -9.33 -15.12
C ILE A 153 -9.14 -10.08 -15.81
N THR A 154 -8.74 -9.61 -16.98
CA THR A 154 -7.48 -10.03 -17.61
C THR A 154 -6.47 -8.93 -17.40
N VAL A 155 -5.41 -9.22 -16.63
CA VAL A 155 -4.44 -8.19 -16.21
C VAL A 155 -3.77 -7.57 -17.43
N SER A 156 -3.94 -6.25 -17.61
CA SER A 156 -3.35 -5.48 -18.71
C SER A 156 -1.99 -4.89 -18.39
N GLY A 157 -1.67 -4.78 -17.10
CA GLY A 157 -0.41 -4.24 -16.60
C GLY A 157 0.83 -5.06 -16.97
N PRO A 158 2.03 -4.48 -16.82
CA PRO A 158 3.29 -5.12 -17.17
C PRO A 158 3.65 -6.31 -16.26
N LEU A 159 3.11 -6.33 -15.04
CA LEU A 159 3.27 -7.46 -14.12
C LEU A 159 2.02 -8.34 -14.21
N TYR A 160 2.22 -9.66 -14.36
CA TYR A 160 1.15 -10.64 -14.56
C TYR A 160 0.33 -10.45 -15.84
N THR A 161 0.88 -9.80 -16.88
CA THR A 161 0.19 -9.56 -18.15
C THR A 161 -0.50 -10.81 -18.69
N GLY A 162 -1.78 -10.67 -19.02
CA GLY A 162 -2.61 -11.75 -19.57
C GLY A 162 -3.10 -12.77 -18.54
N ALA A 163 -2.77 -12.61 -17.27
CA ALA A 163 -3.33 -13.47 -16.22
C ALA A 163 -4.82 -13.20 -16.03
N ASP A 164 -5.62 -14.26 -15.99
CA ASP A 164 -7.02 -14.21 -15.60
C ASP A 164 -7.11 -14.17 -14.06
N LYS A 165 -7.77 -13.14 -13.54
CA LYS A 165 -7.93 -12.89 -12.10
C LYS A 165 -9.37 -12.76 -11.72
N ASP A 166 -9.79 -13.60 -10.79
CA ASP A 166 -11.07 -13.51 -10.12
C ASP A 166 -10.98 -12.51 -8.96
N LEU A 167 -11.79 -11.45 -9.01
CA LEU A 167 -11.93 -10.49 -7.92
C LEU A 167 -13.11 -10.86 -6.99
N GLY A 168 -13.90 -11.87 -7.37
CA GLY A 168 -15.09 -12.34 -6.69
C GLY A 168 -16.23 -11.32 -6.74
N ALA A 169 -17.01 -11.28 -5.65
CA ALA A 169 -17.96 -10.22 -5.38
C ALA A 169 -17.23 -8.87 -5.32
N CYS A 170 -17.71 -7.93 -6.12
CA CYS A 170 -17.18 -6.59 -6.24
C CYS A 170 -18.30 -5.55 -6.20
N ALA A 171 -17.94 -4.34 -5.79
CA ALA A 171 -18.83 -3.19 -5.88
C ALA A 171 -18.04 -1.90 -6.10
N LEU A 172 -18.62 -0.94 -6.81
CA LEU A 172 -18.15 0.44 -6.82
C LEU A 172 -19.14 1.26 -6.00
N VAL A 173 -18.66 1.90 -4.95
CA VAL A 173 -19.49 2.72 -4.05
C VAL A 173 -19.00 4.16 -3.99
N ARG A 174 -19.92 5.09 -3.78
CA ARG A 174 -19.66 6.51 -3.59
C ARG A 174 -20.00 6.92 -2.16
N ILE A 175 -19.06 7.61 -1.52
CA ILE A 175 -19.18 8.16 -0.17
C ILE A 175 -18.78 9.63 -0.25
N GLY A 176 -19.78 10.52 -0.39
CA GLY A 176 -19.54 11.93 -0.70
C GLY A 176 -18.68 12.09 -1.96
N GLY A 177 -17.53 12.76 -1.81
CA GLY A 177 -16.54 12.99 -2.86
C GLY A 177 -15.61 11.83 -3.18
N VAL A 178 -15.75 10.69 -2.50
CA VAL A 178 -14.85 9.54 -2.58
C VAL A 178 -15.51 8.35 -3.27
N LEU A 179 -14.82 7.77 -4.25
CA LEU A 179 -15.15 6.47 -4.83
C LEU A 179 -14.28 5.38 -4.21
N VAL A 180 -14.88 4.22 -3.95
CA VAL A 180 -14.18 3.03 -3.46
C VAL A 180 -14.64 1.83 -4.26
N SER A 181 -13.72 1.09 -4.87
CA SER A 181 -14.05 -0.24 -5.39
C SER A 181 -13.71 -1.31 -4.35
N LEU A 182 -14.69 -2.17 -4.08
CA LEU A 182 -14.62 -3.26 -3.13
C LEU A 182 -14.39 -4.57 -3.88
N ILE A 183 -13.55 -5.44 -3.32
CA ILE A 183 -13.29 -6.79 -3.82
C ILE A 183 -13.38 -7.80 -2.68
N SER A 184 -13.75 -9.03 -3.01
CA SER A 184 -13.85 -10.15 -2.04
C SER A 184 -12.71 -11.16 -2.17
N VAL A 185 -11.98 -11.13 -3.29
CA VAL A 185 -10.74 -11.88 -3.49
C VAL A 185 -9.59 -10.89 -3.58
N GLN A 186 -8.50 -11.16 -2.86
CA GLN A 186 -7.33 -10.28 -2.78
C GLN A 186 -6.70 -10.02 -4.15
N TRP A 187 -6.61 -8.74 -4.51
CA TRP A 187 -5.83 -8.25 -5.64
C TRP A 187 -5.34 -6.83 -5.34
N SER A 188 -4.27 -6.40 -6.01
CA SER A 188 -3.66 -5.09 -5.79
C SER A 188 -3.84 -4.20 -7.00
N ALA A 189 -4.10 -2.91 -6.76
CA ALA A 189 -4.17 -1.88 -7.80
C ALA A 189 -2.75 -1.49 -8.27
N ILE A 190 -2.10 -2.39 -9.01
CA ILE A 190 -0.73 -2.21 -9.54
C ILE A 190 -0.72 -1.77 -11.01
N ASP A 191 -1.89 -1.69 -11.62
CA ASP A 191 -2.15 -1.34 -13.01
C ASP A 191 -3.38 -0.41 -13.11
N LEU A 192 -3.83 -0.15 -14.34
CA LEU A 192 -5.01 0.68 -14.61
C LEU A 192 -6.32 -0.14 -14.67
N ASP A 193 -6.27 -1.47 -14.48
CA ASP A 193 -7.46 -2.31 -14.57
C ASP A 193 -8.47 -1.94 -13.48
N CYS A 194 -7.99 -1.48 -12.32
CA CYS A 194 -8.85 -0.98 -11.26
C CYS A 194 -9.68 0.26 -11.68
N PHE A 195 -9.34 0.95 -12.76
CA PHE A 195 -10.14 2.04 -13.31
C PHE A 195 -11.01 1.56 -14.47
N THR A 196 -10.38 0.97 -15.49
CA THR A 196 -11.04 0.60 -16.75
C THR A 196 -12.17 -0.42 -16.54
N GLU A 197 -11.99 -1.35 -15.60
CA GLU A 197 -12.98 -2.36 -15.26
C GLU A 197 -14.27 -1.79 -14.65
N PHE A 198 -14.21 -0.58 -14.10
CA PHE A 198 -15.35 0.16 -13.58
C PHE A 198 -15.74 1.35 -14.45
N GLY A 199 -15.17 1.46 -15.66
CA GLY A 199 -15.45 2.55 -16.59
C GLY A 199 -14.99 3.92 -16.07
N LEU A 200 -13.95 3.95 -15.23
CA LEU A 200 -13.37 5.17 -14.68
C LEU A 200 -12.16 5.61 -15.49
N ASP A 201 -11.94 6.93 -15.59
CA ASP A 201 -10.70 7.52 -16.10
C ASP A 201 -9.88 8.05 -14.90
N PRO A 202 -8.60 7.66 -14.75
CA PRO A 202 -7.73 8.23 -13.72
C PRO A 202 -7.65 9.77 -13.73
N ALA A 203 -7.85 10.41 -14.89
CA ALA A 203 -7.82 11.85 -15.05
C ALA A 203 -9.00 12.57 -14.36
N ASP A 204 -10.08 11.87 -14.03
CA ASP A 204 -11.24 12.42 -13.33
C ASP A 204 -10.98 12.60 -11.82
N PHE A 205 -9.85 12.11 -11.31
CA PHE A 205 -9.52 12.14 -9.90
C PHE A 205 -8.41 13.14 -9.59
N ARG A 206 -8.58 13.86 -8.48
CA ARG A 206 -7.53 14.69 -7.89
C ARG A 206 -6.60 13.88 -7.00
N TYR A 207 -7.13 12.83 -6.35
CA TYR A 207 -6.36 11.95 -5.48
C TYR A 207 -6.67 10.48 -5.76
N ILE A 208 -5.63 9.66 -5.80
CA ILE A 208 -5.73 8.20 -5.88
C ILE A 208 -5.10 7.62 -4.62
N LEU A 209 -5.89 6.95 -3.79
CA LEU A 209 -5.43 6.29 -2.56
C LEU A 209 -5.08 4.83 -2.84
N LEU A 210 -3.79 4.52 -2.90
CA LEU A 210 -3.27 3.17 -3.13
C LEU A 210 -2.71 2.55 -1.86
N ARG A 211 -2.70 1.21 -1.84
CA ARG A 211 -2.05 0.39 -0.83
C ARG A 211 -1.05 -0.51 -1.54
N SER A 212 0.24 -0.20 -1.42
CA SER A 212 1.31 -0.88 -2.15
C SER A 212 2.70 -0.54 -1.60
N LYS A 213 3.73 -1.14 -2.20
CA LYS A 213 5.15 -0.87 -1.91
C LYS A 213 5.91 -0.35 -3.13
N THR A 214 5.97 -1.18 -4.17
CA THR A 214 6.88 -0.94 -5.30
C THR A 214 6.23 -1.23 -6.65
N HIS A 215 5.43 -2.29 -6.78
CA HIS A 215 4.92 -2.74 -8.09
C HIS A 215 4.05 -1.70 -8.81
N PHE A 216 3.35 -0.84 -8.07
CA PHE A 216 2.53 0.24 -8.64
C PHE A 216 3.38 1.33 -9.34
N ARG A 217 4.66 1.49 -8.98
CA ARG A 217 5.47 2.64 -9.39
C ARG A 217 5.55 2.81 -10.90
N HIS A 218 5.73 1.71 -11.63
CA HIS A 218 5.85 1.76 -13.09
C HIS A 218 4.62 2.38 -13.78
N VAL A 219 3.42 2.21 -13.21
CA VAL A 219 2.17 2.73 -13.76
C VAL A 219 1.83 4.09 -13.18
N TYR A 220 1.96 4.26 -11.87
CA TYR A 220 1.44 5.44 -11.18
C TYR A 220 2.43 6.60 -11.07
N GLU A 221 3.76 6.37 -11.09
CA GLU A 221 4.73 7.46 -11.14
C GLU A 221 4.61 8.32 -12.42
N PRO A 222 4.42 7.78 -13.63
CA PRO A 222 4.18 8.61 -14.81
C PRO A 222 2.76 9.19 -14.88
N LEU A 223 1.78 8.50 -14.28
CA LEU A 223 0.37 8.90 -14.25
C LEU A 223 0.11 10.09 -13.31
N CYS A 224 0.76 10.10 -12.15
CA CYS A 224 0.50 11.07 -11.08
C CYS A 224 1.51 12.22 -11.11
N GLU A 225 1.12 13.37 -10.58
CA GLU A 225 2.04 14.51 -10.38
C GLU A 225 3.08 14.19 -9.30
N ALA A 226 2.65 13.50 -8.25
CA ALA A 226 3.47 13.10 -7.13
C ALA A 226 2.94 11.83 -6.47
N VAL A 227 3.85 11.10 -5.81
CA VAL A 227 3.53 9.99 -4.91
C VAL A 227 3.89 10.41 -3.50
N ILE A 228 2.90 10.51 -2.62
CA ILE A 228 3.07 10.82 -1.20
C ILE A 228 2.98 9.52 -0.42
N ILE A 229 4.11 9.12 0.19
CA ILE A 229 4.18 7.90 0.99
C ILE A 229 3.68 8.21 2.40
N ILE A 230 2.60 7.55 2.81
CA ILE A 230 1.98 7.70 4.12
C ILE A 230 2.19 6.39 4.89
N ASP A 231 2.83 6.47 6.05
CA ASP A 231 3.02 5.32 6.94
C ASP A 231 1.93 5.30 8.01
N THR A 232 1.19 4.21 8.04
CA THR A 232 0.08 4.00 8.98
C THR A 232 0.43 2.88 9.98
N PRO A 233 -0.32 2.71 11.07
CA PRO A 233 -0.07 1.65 12.07
C PRO A 233 -0.26 0.19 11.64
N ASP A 234 -0.41 -0.10 10.35
CA ASP A 234 -0.58 -1.46 9.86
C ASP A 234 0.72 -2.30 9.91
N TRP A 235 0.66 -3.57 9.52
CA TRP A 235 1.70 -4.58 9.71
C TRP A 235 2.94 -4.48 8.80
N GLY A 236 2.90 -3.63 7.78
CA GLY A 236 4.04 -3.37 6.91
C GLY A 236 4.65 -1.99 7.11
N PRO A 237 4.82 -1.43 8.32
CA PRO A 237 5.23 -0.03 8.46
C PRO A 237 6.62 0.21 7.87
N ALA A 238 6.91 1.45 7.51
CA ALA A 238 8.27 1.84 7.15
C ALA A 238 9.17 1.92 8.39
N ASP A 239 8.62 2.40 9.51
CA ASP A 239 9.29 2.36 10.80
C ASP A 239 9.15 0.97 11.45
N LEU A 240 10.19 0.16 11.26
CA LEU A 240 10.25 -1.20 11.78
C LEU A 240 10.26 -1.28 13.30
N SER A 241 10.62 -0.20 14.02
CA SER A 241 10.63 -0.21 15.50
C SER A 241 9.23 -0.40 16.10
N ARG A 242 8.19 -0.18 15.29
CA ARG A 242 6.78 -0.33 15.66
C ARG A 242 6.30 -1.78 15.67
N LEU A 243 7.07 -2.68 15.05
CA LEU A 243 6.72 -4.09 14.98
C LEU A 243 7.14 -4.84 16.25
N PRO A 244 6.30 -5.76 16.76
CA PRO A 244 6.53 -6.47 18.02
C PRO A 244 7.46 -7.67 17.82
N TYR A 245 8.66 -7.48 17.27
CA TYR A 245 9.63 -8.56 17.06
C TYR A 245 9.99 -9.28 18.38
N GLN A 246 9.95 -10.60 18.38
CA GLN A 246 10.33 -11.47 19.50
C GLN A 246 11.59 -12.30 19.19
N HIS A 247 11.83 -12.60 17.92
CA HIS A 247 12.88 -13.50 17.46
C HIS A 247 13.94 -12.81 16.60
N ALA A 248 13.62 -11.67 15.97
CA ALA A 248 14.60 -10.89 15.23
C ALA A 248 15.71 -10.35 16.15
N ASP A 249 16.93 -10.27 15.62
CA ASP A 249 18.06 -9.68 16.34
C ASP A 249 17.82 -8.19 16.59
N ARG A 250 17.51 -7.85 17.85
CA ARG A 250 17.24 -6.48 18.29
C ARG A 250 18.50 -5.61 18.35
N SER A 251 19.70 -6.18 18.20
CA SER A 251 20.95 -5.43 18.04
C SER A 251 21.20 -5.02 16.59
N ALA A 252 20.44 -5.53 15.63
CA ALA A 252 20.53 -5.12 14.23
C ALA A 252 19.92 -3.73 14.01
N TRP A 253 20.51 -2.96 13.10
CA TRP A 253 19.92 -1.70 12.64
C TRP A 253 18.66 -2.00 11.78
N PRO A 254 17.56 -1.22 11.88
CA PRO A 254 17.36 -0.04 12.73
C PRO A 254 16.73 -0.34 14.10
N LEU A 255 16.65 -1.61 14.54
CA LEU A 255 16.00 -2.02 15.79
C LEU A 255 16.84 -1.72 17.03
N ALA A 256 18.17 -1.67 16.88
CA ALA A 256 19.09 -1.31 17.94
C ALA A 256 18.71 0.04 18.57
N GLN A 257 18.31 0.02 19.84
CA GLN A 257 18.17 1.26 20.61
C GLN A 257 19.57 1.84 20.82
N GLU A 258 19.75 3.13 20.55
CA GLU A 258 20.95 3.83 21.01
C GLU A 258 21.05 3.64 22.53
N VAL A 259 22.12 3.00 22.99
CA VAL A 259 22.45 2.99 24.41
C VAL A 259 22.77 4.45 24.76
N THR A 260 21.78 5.15 25.30
CA THR A 260 22.00 6.44 25.93
C THR A 260 22.88 6.18 27.14
N SER A 261 24.18 6.37 26.99
CA SER A 261 25.13 6.44 28.10
C SER A 261 24.66 7.56 29.03
N SER A 262 24.02 7.15 30.13
CA SER A 262 23.71 7.97 31.30
C SER A 262 24.97 8.40 32.05
#